data_AF-A0A174SV77-F1
#
_entry.id   AF-A0A174SV77-F1
#
_cell.length_a   1.000
_cell.length_b   1.000
_cell.length_c   1.000
_cell.angle_alpha   90.00
_cell.angle_beta   90.00
_cell.angle_gamma   90.00
#
_symmetry.space_group_name_H-M   'P 1'
#
loop_
_entity.id
_entity.type
_entity.pdbx_description
1 polymer ?
#
loop_
_entity_poly.entity_id
_entity_poly.type
_entity_poly.pdbx_seq_one_letter_code
_entity_poly.pdbx_strand_id
1 'polypeptide(L)'
;MTPKDILQLESTDIRQAYLFEENGHWYAYEHSANRIEKFVKGFVDFKHKVQDVCGRIKIEIDLNVLEKCSVTLCEDSLLILDCPTA
;
A
#
# COMPACT_ATOMS: atom_id res chain seq x y z
N MET A 1 -14.50 -1.53 4.17
CA MET A 1 -14.03 -2.06 2.87
C MET A 1 -13.46 -3.45 3.10
N THR A 2 -13.61 -4.40 2.16
CA THR A 2 -13.05 -5.75 2.31
C THR A 2 -11.72 -5.89 1.58
N PRO A 3 -10.84 -6.84 1.96
CA PRO A 3 -9.56 -7.05 1.27
C PRO A 3 -9.69 -7.36 -0.23
N LYS A 4 -10.85 -7.88 -0.66
CA LYS A 4 -11.15 -8.11 -2.08
C LYS A 4 -11.33 -6.82 -2.87
N ASP A 5 -11.86 -5.78 -2.24
CA ASP A 5 -12.07 -4.48 -2.89
C ASP A 5 -10.73 -3.81 -3.18
N ILE A 6 -9.77 -3.90 -2.26
CA ILE A 6 -8.43 -3.32 -2.41
C ILE A 6 -7.64 -3.97 -3.55
N LEU A 7 -7.72 -5.29 -3.68
CA LEU A 7 -7.07 -6.00 -4.79
C LEU A 7 -7.70 -5.67 -6.14
N GLN A 8 -9.01 -5.44 -6.18
CA GLN A 8 -9.66 -4.94 -7.39
C GLN A 8 -9.21 -3.51 -7.73
N LEU A 9 -9.07 -2.65 -6.72
CA LEU A 9 -8.57 -1.29 -6.89
C LEU A 9 -7.14 -1.28 -7.43
N GLU A 10 -6.23 -2.07 -6.84
CA GLU A 10 -4.86 -2.24 -7.35
C GLU A 10 -4.78 -2.72 -8.80
N SER A 11 -5.73 -3.56 -9.22
CA SER A 11 -5.81 -4.10 -10.57
C SER A 11 -6.38 -3.08 -11.57
N THR A 12 -7.17 -2.11 -11.09
CA THR A 12 -7.90 -1.16 -11.93
C THR A 12 -7.10 0.11 -12.19
N ASP A 13 -6.46 0.67 -11.16
CA ASP A 13 -5.76 1.94 -11.28
C ASP A 13 -4.24 1.77 -11.13
N ILE A 14 -3.54 2.02 -12.24
CA ILE A 14 -2.09 1.90 -12.33
C ILE A 14 -1.37 3.21 -11.99
N ARG A 15 -1.98 4.15 -11.27
CA ARG A 15 -1.31 5.37 -10.79
C ARG A 15 -1.26 5.44 -9.28
N GLN A 16 -2.26 4.86 -8.63
CA GLN A 16 -2.42 4.96 -7.19
C GLN A 16 -1.80 3.76 -6.46
N ALA A 17 -1.45 3.98 -5.20
CA ALA A 17 -1.11 2.94 -4.25
C ALA A 17 -2.15 2.93 -3.13
N TYR A 18 -2.58 1.73 -2.75
CA TYR A 18 -3.63 1.52 -1.76
C TYR A 18 -3.03 0.90 -0.51
N LEU A 19 -3.28 1.54 0.63
CA LEU A 19 -2.92 1.03 1.95
C LEU A 19 -4.18 0.85 2.78
N PHE A 20 -4.19 -0.18 3.60
CA PHE A 20 -5.25 -0.45 4.54
C PHE A 20 -4.71 -0.69 5.93
N GLU A 21 -5.48 -0.28 6.92
CA GLU A 21 -5.16 -0.48 8.32
C GLU A 21 -5.68 -1.84 8.78
N GLU A 22 -4.85 -2.57 9.52
CA GLU A 22 -5.23 -3.79 10.22
C GLU A 22 -4.46 -3.90 11.54
N ASN A 23 -5.20 -3.96 12.66
CA ASN A 23 -4.65 -4.11 14.02
C ASN A 23 -3.65 -3.01 14.44
N GLY A 24 -3.82 -1.79 13.96
CA GLY A 24 -2.97 -0.62 14.22
C GLY A 24 -1.79 -0.47 13.24
N HIS A 25 -1.68 -1.37 12.25
CA HIS A 25 -0.60 -1.39 11.27
C HIS A 25 -1.14 -1.13 9.87
N TRP A 26 -0.35 -0.46 9.04
CA TRP A 26 -0.71 -0.19 7.65
C TRP A 26 -0.08 -1.20 6.72
N TYR A 27 -0.87 -1.73 5.80
CA TYR A 27 -0.44 -2.74 4.84
C TYR A 27 -0.80 -2.32 3.42
N ALA A 28 0.07 -2.70 2.49
CA ALA A 28 -0.18 -2.64 1.07
C ALA A 28 -0.03 -4.03 0.47
N TYR A 29 -0.81 -4.34 -0.55
CA TYR A 29 -0.57 -5.52 -1.36
C TYR A 29 0.61 -5.29 -2.31
N GLU A 30 1.08 -6.38 -2.92
CA GLU A 30 2.35 -6.42 -3.66
C GLU A 30 2.46 -5.31 -4.74
N HIS A 31 1.38 -5.01 -5.46
CA HIS A 31 1.39 -3.99 -6.52
C HIS A 31 1.57 -2.57 -5.97
N SER A 32 0.81 -2.18 -4.96
CA SER A 32 0.92 -0.88 -4.30
C SER A 32 2.24 -0.74 -3.58
N ALA A 33 2.68 -1.80 -2.89
CA ALA A 33 3.95 -1.79 -2.19
C ALA A 33 5.14 -1.63 -3.17
N ASN A 34 5.14 -2.34 -4.31
CA ASN A 34 6.15 -2.17 -5.36
C ASN A 34 6.18 -0.75 -5.94
N ARG A 35 5.00 -0.14 -6.07
CA ARG A 35 4.88 1.24 -6.56
C ARG A 35 5.46 2.24 -5.55
N ILE A 36 5.10 2.10 -4.28
CA ILE A 36 5.65 2.93 -3.20
C ILE A 36 7.16 2.76 -3.12
N GLU A 37 7.67 1.53 -3.22
CA GLU A 37 9.11 1.25 -3.23
C GLU A 37 9.84 2.01 -4.35
N LYS A 38 9.33 1.89 -5.58
CA LYS A 38 9.87 2.60 -6.76
C LYS A 38 9.86 4.12 -6.58
N PHE A 39 8.79 4.64 -5.97
CA PHE A 39 8.62 6.07 -5.76
C PHE A 39 9.56 6.63 -4.69
N VAL A 40 9.68 5.93 -3.55
CA VAL A 40 10.48 6.39 -2.41
C VAL A 40 12.00 6.17 -2.61
N LYS A 41 12.43 5.44 -3.67
CA LYS A 41 13.84 5.18 -4.06
C LYS A 41 14.75 4.94 -2.85
N GLY A 42 14.36 3.98 -2.03
CA GLY A 42 15.04 3.70 -0.76
C GLY A 42 14.15 3.00 0.26
N PHE A 43 13.03 2.42 -0.17
CA PHE A 43 12.19 1.61 0.70
C PHE A 43 12.99 0.34 1.04
N VAL A 44 13.55 0.32 2.25
CA VAL A 44 14.43 -0.73 2.72
C VAL A 44 13.57 -1.93 3.11
N ASP A 45 13.68 -2.97 2.28
CA ASP A 45 13.29 -4.35 2.52
C ASP A 45 11.78 -4.61 2.66
N PHE A 46 11.20 -5.30 1.66
CA PHE A 46 9.99 -6.13 1.81
C PHE A 46 10.17 -7.29 2.82
N LYS A 47 10.94 -7.11 3.90
CA LYS A 47 11.17 -8.12 4.94
C LYS A 47 9.90 -8.43 5.73
N HIS A 48 9.02 -7.45 5.89
CA HIS A 48 7.75 -7.61 6.61
C HIS A 48 6.62 -8.02 5.66
N LYS A 49 6.85 -9.11 4.92
CA LYS A 49 5.78 -9.82 4.19
C LYS A 49 4.96 -10.61 5.18
N VAL A 50 3.71 -10.19 5.34
CA VAL A 50 2.71 -10.90 6.13
C VAL A 50 1.80 -11.65 5.18
N GLN A 51 1.55 -12.91 5.47
CA GLN A 51 0.56 -13.68 4.72
C GLN A 51 -0.80 -13.48 5.39
N ASP A 52 -1.74 -12.95 4.62
CA ASP A 52 -3.11 -12.74 5.05
C ASP A 52 -3.87 -14.08 5.20
N VAL A 53 -5.04 -14.06 5.85
CA VAL A 53 -5.92 -15.23 6.05
C VAL A 53 -6.27 -15.98 4.76
N CYS A 54 -6.27 -15.30 3.61
CA CYS A 54 -6.49 -15.90 2.29
C CYS A 54 -5.21 -16.42 1.62
N GLY A 55 -4.06 -16.38 2.28
CA GLY A 55 -2.77 -16.80 1.73
C GLY A 55 -2.10 -15.78 0.82
N ARG A 56 -2.61 -14.54 0.77
CA ARG A 56 -2.06 -13.45 -0.05
C ARG A 56 -0.97 -12.71 0.71
N ILE A 57 0.06 -12.28 0.00
CA ILE A 57 1.15 -11.52 0.60
C ILE A 57 0.73 -10.05 0.69
N LYS A 58 0.71 -9.53 1.91
CA LYS A 58 0.63 -8.09 2.21
C LYS A 58 1.96 -7.65 2.82
N ILE A 59 2.30 -6.39 2.65
CA ILE A 59 3.55 -5.81 3.10
C ILE A 59 3.20 -4.67 4.03
N GLU A 60 3.76 -4.70 5.22
CA GLU A 60 3.61 -3.60 6.17
C GLU A 60 4.35 -2.35 5.67
N ILE A 61 3.68 -1.21 5.72
CA ILE A 61 4.20 0.07 5.24
C ILE A 61 4.25 1.04 6.42
N ASP A 62 5.45 1.51 6.76
CA ASP A 62 5.61 2.62 7.69
C ASP A 62 5.18 3.91 7.02
N LEU A 63 4.18 4.60 7.59
CA LEU A 63 3.69 5.87 7.05
C LEU A 63 4.78 6.97 7.03
N ASN A 64 5.81 6.87 7.87
CA ASN A 64 6.91 7.84 7.93
C ASN A 64 7.69 7.92 6.61
N VAL A 65 7.70 6.86 5.80
CA VAL A 65 8.41 6.87 4.51
C VAL A 65 7.57 7.50 3.38
N LEU A 66 6.30 7.77 3.65
CA LEU A 66 5.34 8.33 2.69
C LEU A 66 5.34 9.85 2.68
N GLU A 67 6.27 10.52 3.36
CA GLU A 67 6.38 12.00 3.37
C GLU A 67 6.44 12.62 1.96
N LYS A 68 6.89 11.85 0.97
CA LYS A 68 6.97 12.29 -0.44
C LYS A 68 5.70 11.99 -1.24
N CYS A 69 4.81 11.13 -0.74
CA CYS A 69 3.60 10.71 -1.43
C CYS A 69 2.48 11.71 -1.16
N SER A 70 1.71 12.05 -2.19
CA SER A 70 0.48 12.83 -2.01
C SER A 70 -0.66 11.91 -1.60
N VAL A 71 -1.33 12.21 -0.50
CA VAL A 71 -2.54 11.46 -0.11
C VAL A 71 -3.72 11.97 -0.92
N THR A 72 -4.27 11.10 -1.77
CA THR A 72 -5.45 11.40 -2.58
C THR A 72 -6.74 11.21 -1.78
N LEU A 73 -6.75 10.22 -0.89
CA LEU A 73 -7.90 9.90 -0.05
C LEU A 73 -7.42 9.32 1.27
N CYS A 74 -8.04 9.78 2.36
CA CYS A 74 -7.78 9.35 3.73
C CYS A 74 -9.12 9.04 4.38
N GLU A 75 -9.39 7.76 4.57
CA GLU A 75 -10.54 7.22 5.32
C GLU A 75 -10.05 6.52 6.58
N ASP A 76 -10.98 6.13 7.46
CA ASP A 76 -10.67 5.55 8.77
C ASP A 76 -9.72 4.34 8.72
N SER A 77 -9.81 3.51 7.68
CA SER A 77 -8.97 2.31 7.52
C SER A 77 -8.37 2.16 6.12
N LEU A 78 -8.42 3.22 5.30
CA LEU A 78 -7.94 3.19 3.92
C LEU A 78 -7.19 4.49 3.60
N LEU A 79 -6.00 4.34 3.04
CA LEU A 79 -5.19 5.43 2.51
C LEU A 79 -4.93 5.17 1.03
N ILE A 80 -5.22 6.17 0.21
CA ILE A 80 -4.90 6.15 -1.22
C ILE A 80 -3.83 7.19 -1.46
N LEU A 81 -2.72 6.77 -2.04
CA LEU A 81 -1.59 7.61 -2.37
C LEU A 81 -1.49 7.79 -3.88
N ASP A 82 -1.20 9.01 -4.31
CA ASP A 82 -0.71 9.27 -5.65
C ASP A 82 0.81 9.10 -5.65
N CYS A 83 1.28 8.04 -6.32
CA CYS A 83 2.69 7.76 -6.53
C CYS A 83 2.98 7.92 -8.02
N PRO A 84 3.21 9.15 -8.51
CA PRO A 84 3.50 9.36 -9.93
C PRO A 84 4.78 8.62 -10.28
N THR A 85 4.68 7.67 -11.22
CA THR A 85 5.84 6.97 -11.76
C THR A 85 6.77 8.03 -12.36
N ALA A 86 7.94 8.23 -11.75
CA ALA A 86 8.98 9.11 -12.26
C ALA A 86 9.46 8.68 -13.65
#